data_AF-A0A1A8CD59-F1
#
_entry.id   AF-A0A1A8CD59-F1
#
_cell.length_a   1.000
_cell.length_b   1.000
_cell.length_c   1.000
_cell.angle_alpha   90.00
_cell.angle_beta   90.00
_cell.angle_gamma   90.00
#
_symmetry.space_group_name_H-M   'P 1'
#
loop_
_entity.id
_entity.type
_entity.pdbx_description
1 polymer ?
#
loop_
_entity_poly.entity_id
_entity_poly.type
_entity_poly.pdbx_seq_one_letter_code
_entity_poly.pdbx_strand_id
1 'polypeptide(L)'
;MQQVLDNLKDLPSSTGAKDIDLIFLRGIMESPIVRSLAQAHECLEDIKLEAVRDDNVQLVAEILDSLNMLPGKNLAAAELARILQEPHFQSLIEAHDEVAAKAYKPSHTAESCNSILTSSLMPADAVRMIGIQKRAGEPLGVTFRVVQGEMVIARILHGRPIDKQGMLHTGDIILEVNGHEVGSNPRELQELLRDCSGSVTLKVLPSYKDSPAPPQVFLKPYFSYNPATDNLTPCKEAGLAFSKGDILHVVNREDPNWWQACKVVGGATGLIPSQFLEEKRKAFVRRDRDAAGTGQLHPIIVFVSLNNSRYC
;
A
#
# COMPACT_ATOMS: atom_id res chain seq x y z
N MET A 1 24.16 7.80 -26.19
CA MET A 1 24.94 9.03 -25.89
C MET A 1 25.76 9.61 -27.06
N GLN A 2 26.46 8.81 -27.86
CA GLN A 2 27.32 9.28 -28.96
C GLN A 2 26.58 10.20 -29.96
N GLN A 3 25.34 9.84 -30.30
CA GLN A 3 24.47 10.63 -31.19
C GLN A 3 24.18 12.04 -30.65
N VAL A 4 24.10 12.23 -29.33
CA VAL A 4 23.89 13.54 -28.70
C VAL A 4 25.15 14.40 -28.78
N LEU A 5 26.33 13.79 -28.62
CA LEU A 5 27.63 14.46 -28.76
C LEU A 5 27.91 14.90 -30.20
N ASP A 6 27.47 14.11 -31.18
CA ASP A 6 27.63 14.44 -32.59
C ASP A 6 26.64 15.54 -33.01
N ASN A 7 25.39 15.49 -32.54
CA ASN A 7 24.43 16.58 -32.72
C ASN A 7 24.90 17.91 -32.09
N LEU A 8 25.65 17.87 -30.98
CA LEU A 8 26.27 19.05 -30.35
C LEU A 8 27.45 19.64 -31.16
N LYS A 9 28.04 18.90 -32.11
CA LYS A 9 29.07 19.43 -33.02
C LYS A 9 28.46 20.16 -34.21
N ASP A 10 27.26 19.75 -34.62
CA ASP A 10 26.59 20.25 -35.82
C ASP A 10 25.59 21.39 -35.51
N LEU A 11 25.56 21.90 -34.27
CA LEU A 11 24.66 23.00 -33.89
C LEU A 11 25.11 24.30 -34.58
N PRO A 12 24.23 24.98 -35.36
CA PRO A 12 24.57 26.27 -35.95
C PRO A 12 24.70 27.33 -34.84
N SER A 13 25.67 28.23 -34.98
CA SER A 13 25.98 29.35 -34.05
C SER A 13 24.82 30.35 -33.83
N SER A 14 23.66 30.11 -34.44
CA SER A 14 22.41 30.87 -34.30
C SER A 14 21.51 30.34 -33.17
N THR A 15 21.84 29.20 -32.56
CA THR A 15 21.18 28.78 -31.32
C THR A 15 21.68 29.72 -30.23
N GLY A 16 20.81 30.57 -29.67
CA GLY A 16 21.16 31.64 -28.71
C GLY A 16 21.81 31.22 -27.38
N ALA A 17 22.40 30.03 -27.31
CA ALA A 17 23.32 29.60 -26.27
C ALA A 17 24.70 30.24 -26.50
N LYS A 18 25.36 30.69 -25.43
CA LYS A 18 26.71 31.24 -25.53
C LYS A 18 27.68 30.10 -25.80
N ASP A 19 28.71 30.34 -26.61
CA ASP A 19 29.72 29.32 -26.96
C ASP A 19 30.34 28.65 -25.72
N ILE A 20 30.48 29.40 -24.63
CA ILE A 20 31.01 28.93 -23.35
C ILE A 20 30.09 27.87 -22.73
N ASP A 21 28.77 28.02 -22.84
CA ASP A 21 27.79 27.09 -22.30
C ASP A 21 27.77 25.79 -23.11
N LEU A 22 27.96 25.88 -24.43
CA LEU A 22 28.07 24.72 -25.32
C LEU A 22 29.37 23.93 -25.08
N ILE A 23 30.49 24.63 -24.85
CA ILE A 23 31.77 24.02 -24.47
C ILE A 23 31.65 23.34 -23.10
N PHE A 24 30.99 23.98 -22.14
CA PHE A 24 30.75 23.41 -20.81
C PHE A 24 29.88 22.15 -20.88
N LEU A 25 28.77 22.20 -21.61
CA LEU A 25 27.87 21.06 -21.80
C LEU A 25 28.59 19.91 -22.51
N ARG A 26 29.40 20.21 -23.54
CA ARG A 26 30.28 19.23 -24.18
C ARG A 26 31.24 18.61 -23.17
N GLY A 27 31.89 19.42 -22.32
CA GLY A 27 32.80 18.94 -21.27
C GLY A 27 32.12 18.02 -20.26
N ILE A 28 30.87 18.29 -19.89
CA ILE A 28 30.07 17.41 -19.03
C ILE A 28 29.77 16.09 -19.75
N MET A 29 29.30 16.14 -20.99
CA MET A 29 28.96 14.94 -21.77
C MET A 29 30.19 14.11 -22.14
N GLU A 30 31.35 14.75 -22.27
CA GLU A 30 32.65 14.11 -22.48
C GLU A 30 33.32 13.66 -21.18
N SER A 31 32.70 13.88 -20.03
CA SER A 31 33.21 13.40 -18.75
C SER A 31 33.18 11.87 -18.71
N PRO A 32 34.29 11.21 -18.36
CA PRO A 32 34.31 9.75 -18.20
C PRO A 32 33.32 9.27 -17.13
N ILE A 33 33.04 10.10 -16.13
CA ILE A 33 32.05 9.81 -15.07
C ILE A 33 30.64 9.79 -15.67
N VAL A 34 30.28 10.80 -16.47
CA VAL A 34 28.94 10.90 -17.08
C VAL A 34 28.73 9.80 -18.12
N ARG A 35 29.76 9.47 -18.91
CA ARG A 35 29.72 8.30 -19.81
C ARG A 35 29.52 6.99 -19.06
N SER A 36 30.29 6.78 -17.99
CA SER A 36 30.16 5.56 -17.17
C SER A 36 28.78 5.48 -16.51
N LEU A 37 28.25 6.61 -16.03
CA LEU A 37 26.94 6.68 -15.40
C LEU A 37 25.82 6.37 -16.39
N ALA A 38 25.88 6.92 -17.59
CA ALA A 38 24.88 6.65 -18.61
C ALA A 38 25.00 5.22 -19.16
N GLN A 39 26.22 4.68 -19.32
CA GLN A 39 26.40 3.26 -19.67
C GLN A 39 25.84 2.36 -18.58
N ALA A 40 26.04 2.70 -17.30
CA ALA A 40 25.43 1.99 -16.19
C ALA A 40 23.90 2.12 -16.21
N HIS A 41 23.36 3.30 -16.53
CA HIS A 41 21.92 3.52 -16.66
C HIS A 41 21.31 2.70 -17.80
N GLU A 42 21.95 2.70 -18.97
CA GLU A 42 21.55 1.95 -20.17
C GLU A 42 21.68 0.43 -19.93
N CYS A 43 22.66 -0.02 -19.14
CA CYS A 43 22.76 -1.41 -18.68
C CYS A 43 21.70 -1.80 -17.64
N LEU A 44 21.17 -0.84 -16.89
CA LEU A 44 20.15 -1.06 -15.86
C LEU A 44 18.72 -0.94 -16.42
N GLU A 45 18.52 -0.27 -17.55
CA GLU A 45 17.21 -0.05 -18.14
C GLU A 45 16.60 -1.29 -18.83
N ASP A 46 17.38 -2.32 -19.18
CA ASP A 46 16.89 -3.42 -20.02
C ASP A 46 17.10 -4.85 -19.48
N ILE A 47 17.08 -5.05 -18.16
CA ILE A 47 16.84 -6.40 -17.63
C ILE A 47 15.32 -6.66 -17.59
N LYS A 48 14.74 -6.80 -18.78
CA LYS A 48 13.35 -7.22 -18.94
C LYS A 48 13.27 -8.73 -18.68
N LEU A 49 13.09 -9.10 -17.42
CA LEU A 49 12.81 -10.49 -17.04
C LEU A 49 11.44 -10.86 -17.61
N GLU A 50 11.43 -11.78 -18.58
CA GLU A 50 10.21 -12.38 -19.12
C GLU A 50 10.06 -13.78 -18.53
N ALA A 51 8.83 -14.10 -18.12
CA ALA A 51 8.52 -15.44 -17.65
C ALA A 51 8.66 -16.42 -18.82
N VAL A 52 9.24 -17.59 -18.54
CA VAL A 52 9.43 -18.63 -19.57
C VAL A 52 8.08 -19.19 -20.04
N ARG A 53 7.12 -19.30 -19.12
CA ARG A 53 5.72 -19.74 -19.32
C ARG A 53 4.83 -19.16 -18.23
N ASP A 54 3.52 -19.18 -18.44
CA ASP A 54 2.47 -18.69 -17.55
C ASP A 54 1.31 -19.67 -17.35
N ASP A 55 1.45 -20.92 -17.82
CA ASP A 55 0.45 -21.98 -17.84
C ASP A 55 0.94 -23.25 -17.12
N ASN A 56 1.77 -23.10 -16.09
CA ASN A 56 2.32 -24.22 -15.33
C ASN A 56 1.25 -24.96 -14.51
N VAL A 57 0.17 -24.31 -14.07
CA VAL A 57 -0.97 -24.97 -13.43
C VAL A 57 -1.60 -26.00 -14.37
N GLN A 58 -1.80 -25.63 -15.64
CA GLN A 58 -2.35 -26.52 -16.65
C GLN A 58 -1.38 -27.68 -16.95
N LEU A 59 -0.09 -27.39 -17.04
CA LEU A 59 0.94 -28.42 -17.21
C LEU A 59 0.94 -29.46 -16.07
N VAL A 60 0.83 -29.00 -14.82
CA VAL A 60 0.78 -29.90 -13.66
C VAL A 60 -0.47 -30.78 -13.70
N ALA A 61 -1.62 -30.25 -14.14
CA ALA A 61 -2.84 -31.04 -14.33
C ALA A 61 -2.64 -32.14 -15.40
N GLU A 62 -2.04 -31.81 -16.54
CA GLU A 62 -1.74 -32.78 -17.61
C GLU A 62 -0.76 -33.87 -17.15
N ILE A 63 0.24 -33.50 -16.33
CA ILE A 63 1.18 -34.45 -15.73
C ILE A 63 0.45 -35.38 -14.76
N LEU A 64 -0.44 -34.85 -13.91
CA LEU A 64 -1.23 -35.65 -12.98
C LEU A 64 -2.14 -36.64 -13.70
N ASP A 65 -2.80 -36.21 -14.78
CA ASP A 65 -3.60 -37.09 -15.62
C ASP A 65 -2.74 -38.19 -16.25
N SER A 66 -1.58 -37.83 -16.77
CA SER A 66 -0.62 -38.80 -17.34
C SER A 66 -0.13 -39.80 -16.29
N LEU A 67 0.13 -39.35 -15.06
CA LEU A 67 0.55 -40.21 -13.95
C LEU A 67 -0.56 -41.16 -13.49
N ASN A 68 -1.82 -40.70 -13.50
CA ASN A 68 -2.99 -41.50 -13.16
C ASN A 68 -3.30 -42.58 -14.20
N MET A 69 -2.90 -42.38 -15.46
CA MET A 69 -3.11 -43.35 -16.55
C MET A 69 -2.04 -44.43 -16.64
N LEU A 70 -1.00 -44.40 -15.79
CA LEU A 70 0.08 -45.40 -15.83
C LEU A 70 -0.37 -46.77 -15.27
N PRO A 71 -0.32 -47.86 -16.06
CA PRO A 71 -0.68 -49.19 -15.58
C PRO A 71 0.45 -49.77 -14.73
N GLY A 72 0.33 -49.64 -13.40
CA GLY A 72 1.23 -50.26 -12.42
C GLY A 72 1.44 -49.38 -11.19
N LYS A 73 1.58 -49.99 -10.01
CA LYS A 73 1.88 -49.29 -8.75
C LYS A 73 3.35 -48.83 -8.72
N ASN A 74 3.72 -47.89 -9.58
CA ASN A 74 5.03 -47.26 -9.51
C ASN A 74 5.06 -46.30 -8.32
N LEU A 75 5.84 -46.64 -7.29
CA LEU A 75 5.96 -45.86 -6.06
C LEU A 75 6.47 -44.45 -6.33
N ALA A 76 7.40 -44.26 -7.27
CA ALA A 76 7.94 -42.95 -7.62
C ALA A 76 6.91 -42.07 -8.34
N ALA A 77 6.06 -42.65 -9.19
CA ALA A 77 4.97 -41.94 -9.85
C ALA A 77 3.90 -41.50 -8.83
N ALA A 78 3.58 -42.36 -7.85
CA ALA A 78 2.66 -42.05 -6.77
C ALA A 78 3.24 -40.96 -5.84
N GLU A 79 4.54 -41.00 -5.55
CA GLU A 79 5.21 -39.97 -4.77
C GLU A 79 5.22 -38.62 -5.49
N LEU A 80 5.52 -38.60 -6.79
CA LEU A 80 5.47 -37.39 -7.61
C LEU A 80 4.04 -36.82 -7.67
N ALA A 81 3.03 -37.66 -7.90
CA ALA A 81 1.63 -37.24 -7.89
C ALA A 81 1.24 -36.63 -6.52
N ARG A 82 1.69 -37.22 -5.42
CA ARG A 82 1.46 -36.70 -4.07
C ARG A 82 2.09 -35.31 -3.88
N ILE A 83 3.35 -35.12 -4.31
CA ILE A 83 4.06 -33.83 -4.20
C ILE A 83 3.36 -32.76 -5.05
N LEU A 84 2.97 -33.08 -6.28
CA LEU A 84 2.29 -32.15 -7.19
C LEU A 84 0.88 -31.76 -6.69
N GLN A 85 0.26 -32.60 -5.85
CA GLN A 85 -1.02 -32.34 -5.20
C GLN A 85 -0.89 -31.69 -3.81
N GLU A 86 0.33 -31.44 -3.31
CA GLU A 86 0.48 -30.77 -2.01
C GLU A 86 -0.03 -29.32 -2.10
N PRO A 87 -0.83 -28.84 -1.12
CA PRO A 87 -1.43 -27.51 -1.16
C PRO A 87 -0.40 -26.40 -1.34
N HIS A 88 0.77 -26.54 -0.70
CA HIS A 88 1.85 -25.56 -0.80
C HIS A 88 2.50 -25.53 -2.18
N PHE A 89 2.61 -26.68 -2.85
CA PHE A 89 3.14 -26.75 -4.20
C PHE A 89 2.14 -26.16 -5.20
N GLN A 90 0.86 -26.48 -5.07
CA GLN A 90 -0.21 -25.90 -5.90
C GLN A 90 -0.27 -24.38 -5.77
N SER A 91 -0.28 -23.84 -4.54
CA SER A 91 -0.27 -22.39 -4.32
C SER A 91 1.00 -21.72 -4.87
N LEU A 92 2.14 -22.40 -4.86
CA LEU A 92 3.38 -21.87 -5.43
C LEU A 92 3.28 -21.76 -6.97
N ILE A 93 2.71 -22.76 -7.63
CA ILE A 93 2.54 -22.77 -9.09
C ILE A 93 1.46 -21.77 -9.53
N GLU A 94 0.36 -21.65 -8.78
CA GLU A 94 -0.66 -20.62 -9.00
C GLU A 94 -0.06 -19.21 -8.90
N ALA A 95 0.69 -18.95 -7.82
CA ALA A 95 1.36 -17.66 -7.64
C ALA A 95 2.41 -17.38 -8.71
N HIS A 96 3.12 -18.41 -9.19
CA HIS A 96 4.04 -18.28 -10.32
C HIS A 96 3.30 -17.80 -11.57
N ASP A 97 2.20 -18.46 -11.93
CA ASP A 97 1.44 -18.14 -13.16
C ASP A 97 0.79 -16.75 -13.07
N GLU A 98 0.28 -16.35 -11.91
CA GLU A 98 -0.23 -14.98 -11.68
C GLU A 98 0.86 -13.91 -11.88
N VAL A 99 2.08 -14.17 -11.41
CA VAL A 99 3.22 -13.26 -11.57
C VAL A 99 3.70 -13.25 -13.01
N ALA A 100 3.77 -14.42 -13.66
CA ALA A 100 4.16 -14.58 -15.05
C ALA A 100 3.19 -13.87 -16.01
N ALA A 101 1.89 -13.99 -15.75
CA ALA A 101 0.80 -13.30 -16.48
C ALA A 101 0.73 -11.79 -16.17
N LYS A 102 1.61 -11.27 -15.30
CA LYS A 102 1.63 -9.86 -14.86
C LYS A 102 0.32 -9.39 -14.24
N ALA A 103 -0.48 -10.31 -13.68
CA ALA A 103 -1.78 -10.04 -13.06
C ALA A 103 -1.69 -9.28 -11.73
N TYR A 104 -0.46 -9.03 -11.24
CA TYR A 104 -0.19 -8.20 -10.06
C TYR A 104 -0.23 -6.69 -10.33
N LYS A 105 -0.31 -6.25 -11.61
CA LYS A 105 -0.53 -4.83 -11.93
C LYS A 105 -2.04 -4.55 -11.91
N PRO A 106 -2.54 -3.63 -11.06
CA PRO A 106 -3.91 -3.15 -11.21
C PRO A 106 -4.01 -2.48 -12.57
N SER A 107 -4.90 -3.01 -13.42
CA SER A 107 -5.27 -2.39 -14.68
C SER A 107 -5.83 -0.99 -14.38
N HIS A 108 -5.04 0.04 -14.66
CA HIS A 108 -5.60 1.33 -15.00
C HIS A 108 -6.21 1.21 -16.40
N THR A 109 -7.38 0.58 -16.48
CA THR A 109 -8.29 0.67 -17.62
C THR A 109 -9.66 0.36 -17.06
N ALA A 110 -10.47 1.41 -16.99
CA ALA A 110 -11.86 1.33 -16.60
C ALA A 110 -12.61 0.45 -17.59
N GLU A 111 -12.94 -0.78 -17.21
CA GLU A 111 -14.06 -1.50 -17.80
C GLU A 111 -14.85 -2.22 -16.72
N SER A 112 -16.09 -1.78 -16.62
CA SER A 112 -17.22 -2.45 -15.99
C SER A 112 -17.22 -3.95 -16.30
N CYS A 113 -17.08 -4.78 -15.27
CA CYS A 113 -17.62 -6.14 -15.32
C CYS A 113 -18.35 -6.46 -14.01
N ASN A 114 -19.66 -6.65 -14.15
CA ASN A 114 -20.55 -7.18 -13.13
C ASN A 114 -20.08 -8.58 -12.71
N SER A 115 -19.76 -8.77 -11.43
CA SER A 115 -19.77 -10.09 -10.82
C SER A 115 -20.95 -10.17 -9.83
N ILE A 116 -22.05 -10.71 -10.35
CA ILE A 116 -23.11 -11.31 -9.55
C ILE A 116 -22.50 -12.58 -8.96
N LEU A 117 -22.15 -12.60 -7.67
CA LEU A 117 -22.15 -13.81 -6.85
C LEU A 117 -22.49 -13.46 -5.39
N THR A 118 -23.71 -13.84 -5.01
CA THR A 118 -24.14 -14.30 -3.68
C THR A 118 -23.82 -13.44 -2.46
N SER A 119 -24.69 -12.47 -2.18
CA SER A 119 -25.08 -12.17 -0.79
C SER A 119 -26.60 -12.06 -0.73
N SER A 120 -27.24 -13.21 -0.57
CA SER A 120 -28.66 -13.29 -0.18
C SER A 120 -28.68 -13.62 1.30
N LEU A 121 -29.13 -12.67 2.13
CA LEU A 121 -29.95 -12.88 3.36
C LEU A 121 -30.08 -11.63 4.27
N MET A 122 -29.93 -10.40 3.77
CA MET A 122 -30.46 -9.21 4.47
C MET A 122 -31.25 -8.35 3.48
N PRO A 123 -32.40 -7.75 3.86
CA PRO A 123 -33.04 -6.77 2.99
C PRO A 123 -32.06 -5.62 2.78
N ALA A 124 -31.71 -5.34 1.53
CA ALA A 124 -30.74 -4.31 1.14
C ALA A 124 -31.14 -2.88 1.56
N ASP A 125 -32.33 -2.70 2.15
CA ASP A 125 -32.94 -1.41 2.50
C ASP A 125 -33.18 -1.22 4.02
N ALA A 126 -32.61 -2.06 4.89
CA ALA A 126 -32.77 -1.89 6.33
C ALA A 126 -31.97 -0.68 6.85
N VAL A 127 -32.63 0.48 6.98
CA VAL A 127 -32.05 1.70 7.55
C VAL A 127 -31.69 1.50 9.02
N ARG A 128 -30.47 1.85 9.39
CA ARG A 128 -29.97 1.81 10.77
C ARG A 128 -30.01 3.21 11.37
N MET A 129 -30.52 3.32 12.60
CA MET A 129 -30.38 4.54 13.41
C MET A 129 -29.17 4.43 14.33
N ILE A 130 -28.31 5.44 14.30
CA ILE A 130 -27.08 5.49 15.10
C ILE A 130 -27.10 6.76 15.95
N GLY A 131 -27.04 6.60 17.27
CA GLY A 131 -26.85 7.70 18.21
C GLY A 131 -25.36 7.91 18.50
N ILE A 132 -24.89 9.14 18.34
CA ILE A 132 -23.49 9.53 18.54
C ILE A 132 -23.43 10.68 19.53
N GLN A 133 -22.48 10.61 20.47
CA GLN A 133 -22.20 11.72 21.36
C GLN A 133 -21.12 12.62 20.76
N LYS A 134 -21.48 13.87 20.44
CA LYS A 134 -20.60 14.87 19.83
C LYS A 134 -20.34 16.03 20.79
N ARG A 135 -19.08 16.44 20.95
CA ARG A 135 -18.73 17.68 21.68
C ARG A 135 -18.90 18.90 20.77
N ALA A 136 -19.30 20.04 21.33
CA ALA A 136 -19.46 21.28 20.59
C ALA A 136 -18.13 21.69 19.92
N GLY A 137 -18.19 22.05 18.64
CA GLY A 137 -17.01 22.43 17.84
C GLY A 137 -16.06 21.29 17.45
N GLU A 138 -16.21 20.07 18.00
CA GLU A 138 -15.38 18.93 17.61
C GLU A 138 -15.92 18.29 16.31
N PRO A 139 -15.07 18.03 15.30
CA PRO A 139 -15.50 17.31 14.11
C PRO A 139 -15.77 15.84 14.44
N LEU A 140 -16.74 15.24 13.75
CA LEU A 140 -17.12 13.84 13.96
C LEU A 140 -15.98 12.86 13.63
N GLY A 141 -15.00 13.29 12.84
CA GLY A 141 -13.87 12.45 12.44
C GLY A 141 -14.17 11.54 11.26
N VAL A 142 -15.08 11.95 10.38
CA VAL A 142 -15.40 11.24 9.13
C VAL A 142 -15.29 12.19 7.95
N THR A 143 -14.98 11.66 6.78
CA THR A 143 -15.04 12.39 5.51
C THR A 143 -16.12 11.79 4.62
N PHE A 144 -16.72 12.63 3.79
CA PHE A 144 -17.83 12.25 2.93
C PHE A 144 -17.46 12.46 1.46
N ARG A 145 -18.07 11.68 0.58
CA ARG A 145 -18.05 11.88 -0.87
C ARG A 145 -19.45 11.65 -1.45
N VAL A 146 -19.71 12.25 -2.60
CA VAL A 146 -20.95 12.00 -3.34
C VAL A 146 -20.72 10.87 -4.33
N VAL A 147 -21.54 9.83 -4.30
CA VAL A 147 -21.55 8.77 -5.32
C VAL A 147 -22.98 8.63 -5.82
N GLN A 148 -23.21 8.81 -7.13
CA GLN A 148 -24.56 8.71 -7.73
C GLN A 148 -25.63 9.57 -7.04
N GLY A 149 -25.24 10.71 -6.45
CA GLY A 149 -26.14 11.61 -5.72
C GLY A 149 -26.28 11.32 -4.23
N GLU A 150 -25.72 10.21 -3.75
CA GLU A 150 -25.79 9.77 -2.35
C GLU A 150 -24.59 10.23 -1.53
N MET A 151 -24.83 10.55 -0.24
CA MET A 151 -23.80 10.96 0.71
C MET A 151 -23.13 9.76 1.37
N VAL A 152 -21.96 9.38 0.86
CA VAL A 152 -21.23 8.17 1.26
C VAL A 152 -20.06 8.52 2.20
N ILE A 153 -19.89 7.77 3.29
CA ILE A 153 -18.69 7.85 4.13
C ILE A 153 -17.48 7.38 3.32
N ALA A 154 -16.50 8.27 3.14
CA ALA A 154 -15.27 8.00 2.41
C ALA A 154 -14.12 7.54 3.30
N ARG A 155 -14.00 8.08 4.51
CA ARG A 155 -12.96 7.71 5.46
C ARG A 155 -13.42 7.97 6.88
N ILE A 156 -12.98 7.12 7.80
CA ILE A 156 -13.07 7.33 9.23
C ILE A 156 -11.66 7.65 9.74
N LEU A 157 -11.53 8.74 10.50
CA LEU A 157 -10.25 9.19 11.06
C LEU A 157 -9.96 8.40 12.34
N HIS A 158 -8.82 7.71 12.35
CA HIS A 158 -8.39 6.89 13.48
C HIS A 158 -8.26 7.68 14.79
N GLY A 159 -8.60 7.04 15.90
CA GLY A 159 -8.54 7.60 17.25
C GLY A 159 -9.67 8.57 17.61
N ARG A 160 -10.58 8.86 16.67
CA ARG A 160 -11.77 9.70 16.89
C ARG A 160 -12.91 8.91 17.53
N PRO A 161 -13.94 9.58 18.11
CA PRO A 161 -15.04 8.89 18.78
C PRO A 161 -15.73 7.84 17.89
N ILE A 162 -15.95 8.16 16.61
CA ILE A 162 -16.58 7.24 15.64
C ILE A 162 -15.75 5.99 15.40
N ASP A 163 -14.44 6.16 15.23
CA ASP A 163 -13.49 5.05 15.05
C ASP A 163 -13.51 4.10 16.25
N LYS A 164 -13.52 4.65 17.47
CA LYS A 164 -13.55 3.86 18.71
C LYS A 164 -14.89 3.14 18.94
N GLN A 165 -16.00 3.72 18.46
CA GLN A 165 -17.33 3.15 18.63
C GLN A 165 -17.65 2.06 17.60
N GLY A 166 -17.04 2.10 16.41
CA GLY A 166 -17.23 1.08 15.36
C GLY A 166 -18.66 0.98 14.82
N MET A 167 -19.50 1.99 15.07
CA MET A 167 -20.92 1.98 14.68
C MET A 167 -21.15 2.32 13.20
N LEU A 168 -20.22 3.06 12.60
CA LEU A 168 -20.22 3.52 11.22
C LEU A 168 -19.03 2.89 10.47
N HIS A 169 -19.22 2.63 9.19
CA HIS A 169 -18.20 2.07 8.32
C HIS A 169 -18.03 2.92 7.06
N THR A 170 -16.83 2.84 6.46
CA THR A 170 -16.61 3.39 5.13
C THR A 170 -17.54 2.72 4.14
N GLY A 171 -18.21 3.51 3.31
CA GLY A 171 -19.22 3.04 2.37
C GLY A 171 -20.66 3.24 2.85
N ASP A 172 -20.90 3.43 4.15
CA ASP A 172 -22.25 3.73 4.64
C ASP A 172 -22.79 5.02 4.02
N ILE A 173 -24.09 5.04 3.70
CA ILE A 173 -24.77 6.19 3.14
C ILE A 173 -25.54 6.90 4.25
N ILE A 174 -25.31 8.20 4.42
CA ILE A 174 -26.06 9.02 5.38
C ILE A 174 -27.32 9.54 4.70
N LEU A 175 -28.48 9.21 5.27
CA LEU A 175 -29.79 9.66 4.78
C LEU A 175 -30.29 10.89 5.55
N GLU A 176 -30.17 10.87 6.88
CA GLU A 176 -30.62 11.97 7.74
C GLU A 176 -29.66 12.22 8.90
N VAL A 177 -29.59 13.48 9.34
CA VAL A 177 -28.93 13.92 10.58
C VAL A 177 -29.93 14.68 11.43
N ASN A 178 -30.19 14.21 12.65
CA ASN A 178 -31.16 14.81 13.57
C ASN A 178 -32.53 15.09 12.91
N GLY A 179 -32.99 14.16 12.07
CA GLY A 179 -34.26 14.27 11.34
C GLY A 179 -34.25 15.22 10.13
N HIS A 180 -33.09 15.79 9.78
CA HIS A 180 -32.92 16.58 8.56
C HIS A 180 -32.35 15.69 7.45
N GLU A 181 -33.02 15.63 6.31
CA GLU A 181 -32.54 14.90 5.14
C GLU A 181 -31.22 15.47 4.64
N VAL A 182 -30.33 14.57 4.25
CA VAL A 182 -29.02 14.90 3.71
C VAL A 182 -29.11 14.99 2.20
N GLY A 183 -28.88 16.20 1.66
CA GLY A 183 -28.77 16.42 0.23
C GLY A 183 -27.43 15.97 -0.36
N SER A 184 -27.27 16.17 -1.67
CA SER A 184 -26.04 15.79 -2.39
C SER A 184 -24.86 16.75 -2.18
N ASN A 185 -24.98 17.78 -1.33
CA ASN A 185 -23.92 18.76 -1.08
C ASN A 185 -23.14 18.42 0.21
N PRO A 186 -21.87 17.98 0.12
CA PRO A 186 -21.09 17.62 1.30
C PRO A 186 -20.79 18.80 2.24
N ARG A 187 -20.79 20.05 1.72
CA ARG A 187 -20.53 21.24 2.55
C ARG A 187 -21.68 21.51 3.51
N GLU A 188 -22.91 21.40 3.03
CA GLU A 188 -24.12 21.55 3.84
C GLU A 188 -24.16 20.50 4.96
N LEU A 189 -23.85 19.24 4.66
CA LEU A 189 -23.75 18.19 5.67
C LEU A 189 -22.65 18.49 6.71
N GLN A 190 -21.49 18.99 6.28
CA GLN A 190 -20.42 19.37 7.19
C GLN A 190 -20.79 20.55 8.10
N GLU A 191 -21.53 21.53 7.59
CA GLU A 191 -22.05 22.66 8.37
C GLU A 191 -23.11 22.18 9.37
N LEU A 192 -24.06 21.37 8.92
CA LEU A 192 -25.08 20.77 9.78
C LEU A 192 -24.46 19.97 10.95
N LEU A 193 -23.48 19.11 10.64
CA LEU A 193 -22.78 18.34 11.67
C LEU A 193 -21.92 19.22 12.57
N ARG A 194 -21.35 20.32 12.07
CA ARG A 194 -20.55 21.26 12.87
C ARG A 194 -21.38 21.90 13.97
N ASP A 195 -22.59 22.35 13.62
CA ASP A 195 -23.50 23.06 14.52
C ASP A 195 -24.18 22.12 15.53
N CYS A 196 -24.25 20.83 15.21
CA CYS A 196 -24.71 19.81 16.14
C CYS A 196 -23.76 19.66 17.34
N SER A 197 -24.32 19.53 18.53
CA SER A 197 -23.59 19.16 19.75
C SER A 197 -24.50 18.33 20.67
N GLY A 198 -23.91 17.53 21.54
CA GLY A 198 -24.66 16.58 22.37
C GLY A 198 -24.98 15.29 21.62
N SER A 199 -26.22 14.82 21.73
CA SER A 199 -26.67 13.61 21.06
C SER A 199 -27.04 13.89 19.60
N VAL A 200 -26.33 13.27 18.67
CA VAL A 200 -26.58 13.34 17.23
C VAL A 200 -27.13 12.00 16.77
N THR A 201 -28.28 12.01 16.10
CA THR A 201 -28.88 10.79 15.53
C THR A 201 -28.69 10.78 14.03
N LEU A 202 -28.13 9.71 13.50
CA LEU A 202 -27.97 9.49 12.07
C LEU A 202 -28.90 8.36 11.61
N LYS A 203 -29.63 8.57 10.51
CA LYS A 203 -30.17 7.45 9.73
C LYS A 203 -29.20 7.12 8.63
N VAL A 204 -28.78 5.86 8.59
CA VAL A 204 -27.81 5.38 7.61
C VAL A 204 -28.34 4.17 6.88
N LEU A 205 -28.07 4.10 5.58
CA LEU A 205 -28.17 2.87 4.83
C LEU A 205 -26.80 2.18 4.92
N PRO A 206 -26.69 1.04 5.64
CA PRO A 206 -25.43 0.34 5.77
C PRO A 206 -24.99 -0.18 4.39
N SER A 207 -23.73 0.06 4.04
CA SER A 207 -23.18 -0.56 2.84
C SER A 207 -22.80 -1.99 3.17
N TYR A 208 -23.69 -2.95 2.89
CA TYR A 208 -23.41 -4.38 2.94
C TYR A 208 -22.44 -4.86 1.85
N LYS A 209 -21.72 -3.94 1.19
CA LYS A 209 -20.54 -4.32 0.44
C LYS A 209 -19.47 -4.63 1.47
N ASP A 210 -19.14 -5.91 1.60
CA ASP A 210 -17.83 -6.37 2.10
C ASP A 210 -16.75 -5.77 1.19
N SER A 211 -16.51 -4.46 1.30
CA SER A 211 -15.26 -3.88 0.89
C SER A 211 -14.27 -4.42 1.91
N PRO A 212 -13.31 -5.28 1.53
CA PRO A 212 -12.28 -5.71 2.46
C PRO A 212 -11.70 -4.44 3.06
N ALA A 213 -11.71 -4.35 4.39
CA ALA A 213 -11.11 -3.24 5.09
C ALA A 213 -9.71 -3.05 4.52
N PRO A 214 -9.27 -1.79 4.25
CA PRO A 214 -7.95 -1.57 3.70
C PRO A 214 -6.93 -2.36 4.52
N PRO A 215 -6.03 -3.12 3.88
CA PRO A 215 -5.18 -4.07 4.57
C PRO A 215 -4.44 -3.35 5.71
N GLN A 216 -4.74 -3.75 6.95
CA GLN A 216 -4.13 -3.15 8.11
C GLN A 216 -2.67 -3.59 8.16
N VAL A 217 -1.78 -2.62 8.17
CA VAL A 217 -0.35 -2.86 8.11
C VAL A 217 0.21 -2.70 9.51
N PHE A 218 0.55 -3.81 10.16
CA PHE A 218 1.27 -3.78 11.42
C PHE A 218 2.75 -3.96 11.18
N LEU A 219 3.57 -3.38 12.03
CA LEU A 219 4.99 -3.60 12.01
C LEU A 219 5.56 -3.84 13.40
N LYS A 220 6.65 -4.60 13.43
CA LYS A 220 7.49 -4.80 14.61
C LYS A 220 8.88 -4.23 14.34
N PRO A 221 9.30 -3.13 15.01
CA PRO A 221 10.60 -2.52 14.79
C PRO A 221 11.69 -3.35 15.47
N TYR A 222 12.84 -3.48 14.81
CA TYR A 222 14.01 -4.18 15.36
C TYR A 222 15.03 -3.25 16.03
N PHE A 223 14.66 -1.98 16.19
CA PHE A 223 15.44 -0.93 16.84
C PHE A 223 14.50 -0.03 17.67
N SER A 224 15.08 0.81 18.52
CA SER A 224 14.33 1.81 19.29
C SER A 224 14.50 3.18 18.63
N TYR A 225 13.42 3.97 18.60
CA TYR A 225 13.40 5.31 18.02
C TYR A 225 13.00 6.34 19.07
N ASN A 226 13.80 7.40 19.17
CA ASN A 226 13.50 8.56 19.98
C ASN A 226 13.43 9.82 19.10
N PRO A 227 12.26 10.44 18.93
CA PRO A 227 12.11 11.63 18.11
C PRO A 227 12.83 12.85 18.68
N ALA A 228 13.10 12.90 19.98
CA ALA A 228 13.82 14.03 20.60
C ALA A 228 15.27 14.12 20.11
N THR A 229 15.89 12.97 19.80
CA THR A 229 17.28 12.86 19.33
C THR A 229 17.41 12.91 17.81
N ASP A 230 16.30 12.90 17.08
CA ASP A 230 16.30 12.91 15.62
C ASP A 230 16.29 14.35 15.09
N ASN A 231 17.29 14.70 14.28
CA ASN A 231 17.41 16.03 13.68
C ASN A 231 16.72 16.13 12.32
N LEU A 232 16.33 15.00 11.73
CA LEU A 232 15.66 14.94 10.43
C LEU A 232 14.13 14.91 10.56
N THR A 233 13.59 14.75 11.78
CA THR A 233 12.16 14.78 12.00
C THR A 233 11.60 16.18 11.71
N PRO A 234 10.50 16.29 10.94
CA PRO A 234 9.90 17.59 10.62
C PRO A 234 9.46 18.36 11.88
N CYS A 235 9.00 17.63 12.90
CA CYS A 235 8.59 18.18 14.19
C CYS A 235 8.81 17.12 15.28
N LYS A 236 9.62 17.44 16.29
CA LYS A 236 9.95 16.49 17.37
C LYS A 236 8.72 16.08 18.20
N GLU A 237 7.79 17.01 18.38
CA GLU A 237 6.55 16.79 19.14
C GLU A 237 5.57 15.87 18.40
N ALA A 238 5.60 15.87 17.08
CA ALA A 238 4.78 14.98 16.26
C ALA A 238 5.36 13.56 16.16
N GLY A 239 6.59 13.33 16.64
CA GLY A 239 7.26 12.04 16.55
C GLY A 239 6.74 11.03 17.58
N LEU A 240 6.57 9.79 17.14
CA LEU A 240 6.16 8.67 17.98
C LEU A 240 7.38 7.87 18.42
N ALA A 241 7.80 8.02 19.68
CA ALA A 241 8.86 7.20 20.25
C ALA A 241 8.44 5.73 20.37
N PHE A 242 9.29 4.78 19.98
CA PHE A 242 9.03 3.35 20.12
C PHE A 242 10.28 2.57 20.55
N SER A 243 10.06 1.41 21.15
CA SER A 243 11.13 0.48 21.53
C SER A 243 11.20 -0.70 20.56
N LYS A 244 12.39 -1.29 20.44
CA LYS A 244 12.57 -2.57 19.74
C LYS A 244 11.55 -3.59 20.24
N GLY A 245 10.79 -4.17 19.32
CA GLY A 245 9.79 -5.19 19.59
C GLY A 245 8.37 -4.69 19.84
N ASP A 246 8.15 -3.36 19.92
CA ASP A 246 6.80 -2.78 19.98
C ASP A 246 5.97 -3.22 18.75
N ILE A 247 4.63 -3.22 18.85
CA ILE A 247 3.77 -3.43 17.68
C ILE A 247 3.11 -2.10 17.33
N LEU A 248 3.36 -1.64 16.10
CA LEU A 248 2.84 -0.38 15.58
C LEU A 248 1.87 -0.66 14.43
N HIS A 249 0.69 -0.06 14.48
CA HIS A 249 -0.24 -0.02 13.36
C HIS A 249 0.10 1.17 12.46
N VAL A 250 0.45 0.92 11.21
CA VAL A 250 0.77 1.96 10.23
C VAL A 250 -0.52 2.50 9.62
N VAL A 251 -0.78 3.78 9.85
CA VAL A 251 -2.01 4.48 9.45
C VAL A 251 -1.86 5.19 8.10
N ASN A 252 -0.67 5.73 7.82
CA ASN A 252 -0.37 6.41 6.55
C ASN A 252 1.09 6.18 6.11
N ARG A 253 1.29 5.90 4.82
CA ARG A 253 2.58 5.66 4.15
C ARG A 253 2.84 6.57 2.94
N GLU A 254 2.03 7.62 2.76
CA GLU A 254 2.11 8.53 1.61
C GLU A 254 3.47 9.24 1.53
N ASP A 255 4.04 9.65 2.67
CA ASP A 255 5.38 10.23 2.69
C ASP A 255 6.44 9.11 2.68
N PRO A 256 7.41 9.15 1.76
CA PRO A 256 8.41 8.09 1.59
C PRO A 256 9.40 8.02 2.76
N ASN A 257 9.54 9.06 3.57
CA ASN A 257 10.51 9.16 4.67
C ASN A 257 9.84 9.06 6.05
N TRP A 258 8.59 9.53 6.19
CA TRP A 258 7.89 9.64 7.48
C TRP A 258 6.51 9.02 7.42
N TRP A 259 6.30 7.93 8.15
CA TRP A 259 4.99 7.28 8.22
C TRP A 259 4.23 7.71 9.46
N GLN A 260 2.90 7.74 9.37
CA GLN A 260 2.06 7.93 10.55
C GLN A 260 1.70 6.54 11.10
N ALA A 261 1.96 6.33 12.39
CA ALA A 261 1.67 5.08 13.05
C ALA A 261 1.03 5.30 14.43
N CYS A 262 0.37 4.27 14.93
CA CYS A 262 -0.21 4.22 16.25
C CYS A 262 0.35 3.01 17.00
N LYS A 263 0.75 3.19 18.27
CA LYS A 263 1.10 2.07 19.14
C LYS A 263 -0.15 1.27 19.48
N VAL A 264 -0.10 -0.04 19.22
CA VAL A 264 -1.20 -0.95 19.62
C VAL A 264 -1.39 -0.92 21.14
N VAL A 265 -0.30 -0.81 21.89
CA VAL A 265 -0.34 -0.67 23.35
C VAL A 265 -0.21 0.81 23.72
N GLY A 266 -1.24 1.36 24.36
CA GLY A 266 -1.27 2.75 24.84
C GLY A 266 -1.86 3.77 23.85
N GLY A 267 -2.07 3.41 22.58
CA GLY A 267 -2.84 4.21 21.61
C GLY A 267 -2.20 5.54 21.18
N ALA A 268 -0.93 5.77 21.52
CA ALA A 268 -0.21 6.96 21.09
C ALA A 268 0.03 6.93 19.58
N THR A 269 -0.25 8.04 18.90
CA THR A 269 -0.13 8.20 17.45
C THR A 269 0.88 9.28 17.12
N GLY A 270 1.70 9.06 16.10
CA GLY A 270 2.66 10.06 15.62
C GLY A 270 3.49 9.55 14.46
N LEU A 271 4.52 10.34 14.10
CA LEU A 271 5.41 10.06 13.00
C LEU A 271 6.51 9.10 13.40
N ILE A 272 6.75 8.12 12.54
CA ILE A 272 7.87 7.17 12.64
C ILE A 272 8.71 7.25 11.37
N PRO A 273 10.04 7.01 11.44
CA PRO A 273 10.86 6.90 10.25
C PRO A 273 10.41 5.71 9.40
N SER A 274 10.31 5.91 8.09
CA SER A 274 10.00 4.84 7.16
C SER A 274 11.17 3.87 7.04
N GLN A 275 10.90 2.68 6.51
CA GLN A 275 11.95 1.72 6.17
C GLN A 275 12.98 2.33 5.21
N PHE A 276 12.52 3.06 4.21
CA PHE A 276 13.37 3.72 3.22
C PHE A 276 14.30 4.78 3.83
N LEU A 277 13.79 5.58 4.79
CA LEU A 277 14.60 6.57 5.49
C LEU A 277 15.71 5.90 6.32
N GLU A 278 15.39 4.79 6.99
CA GLU A 278 16.36 4.03 7.76
C GLU A 278 17.41 3.33 6.89
N GLU A 279 17.02 2.81 5.73
CA GLU A 279 17.97 2.25 4.75
C GLU A 279 18.93 3.32 4.23
N LYS A 280 18.42 4.52 3.92
CA LYS A 280 19.28 5.67 3.57
C LYS A 280 20.26 5.99 4.69
N ARG A 281 19.80 6.10 5.94
CA ARG A 281 20.68 6.37 7.10
C ARG A 281 21.83 5.38 7.16
N LYS A 282 21.57 4.08 6.96
CA LYS A 282 22.60 3.04 6.97
C LYS A 282 23.54 3.09 5.77
N ALA A 283 23.06 3.47 4.59
CA ALA A 283 23.88 3.57 3.39
C ALA A 283 24.94 4.69 3.46
N PHE A 284 24.67 5.75 4.23
CA PHE A 284 25.59 6.88 4.41
C PHE A 284 26.54 6.75 5.61
N VAL A 285 26.42 5.69 6.42
CA VAL A 285 27.43 5.37 7.45
C VAL A 285 28.60 4.69 6.75
N ARG A 286 29.80 5.28 6.79
CA ARG A 286 31.03 4.59 6.37
C ARG A 286 31.11 3.28 7.15
N ARG A 287 31.22 2.16 6.45
CA ARG A 287 31.61 0.89 7.07
C ARG A 287 33.02 1.09 7.64
N ASP A 288 33.11 1.44 8.91
CA ASP A 288 34.34 1.19 9.65
C ASP A 288 34.57 -0.32 9.58
N ARG A 289 35.67 -0.70 8.94
CA ARG A 289 36.24 -2.04 9.00
C ARG A 289 36.46 -2.33 10.47
N ASP A 290 35.57 -3.10 11.09
CA ASP A 290 35.85 -4.05 12.18
C ASP A 290 34.52 -4.67 12.65
N ALA A 291 34.15 -5.81 12.04
CA ALA A 291 33.40 -6.89 12.69
C ALA A 291 33.18 -8.02 11.68
N ALA A 292 33.88 -9.13 11.88
CA ALA A 292 33.51 -10.41 11.32
C ALA A 292 32.14 -10.82 11.90
N GLY A 293 31.10 -10.75 11.08
CA GLY A 293 29.74 -11.16 11.42
C GLY A 293 28.89 -11.22 10.16
N THR A 294 28.38 -12.40 9.88
CA THR A 294 27.53 -12.77 8.73
C THR A 294 26.56 -11.67 8.29
N GLY A 295 26.74 -11.18 7.06
CA GLY A 295 25.91 -10.15 6.44
C GLY A 295 24.53 -10.64 6.03
N GLN A 296 23.66 -10.88 7.01
CA GLN A 296 22.22 -10.96 6.77
C GLN A 296 21.64 -9.55 6.90
N LEU A 297 21.23 -8.97 5.77
CA LEU A 297 20.40 -7.77 5.70
C LEU A 297 19.02 -8.13 6.28
N HIS A 298 18.88 -8.09 7.61
CA HIS A 298 17.55 -8.16 8.21
C HIS A 298 16.76 -6.88 7.87
N PRO A 299 15.50 -6.99 7.43
CA PRO A 299 14.66 -5.82 7.27
C PRO A 299 14.56 -5.10 8.62
N ILE A 300 14.77 -3.79 8.60
CA ILE A 300 14.81 -2.92 9.79
C ILE A 300 13.44 -2.95 10.52
N ILE A 301 12.40 -3.27 9.75
CA ILE A 301 11.00 -3.32 10.11
C ILE A 301 10.42 -4.59 9.47
N VAL A 302 9.80 -5.48 10.24
CA VAL A 302 9.03 -6.61 9.66
C VAL A 302 7.57 -6.21 9.67
N PHE A 303 6.95 -6.24 8.48
CA PHE A 303 5.51 -6.14 8.35
C PHE A 303 4.85 -7.42 8.84
N VAL A 304 3.97 -7.28 9.81
CA VAL A 304 3.09 -8.35 10.26
C VAL A 304 1.77 -8.15 9.52
N SER A 305 1.55 -8.92 8.46
CA SER A 305 0.22 -9.00 7.86
C SER A 305 -0.61 -9.90 8.76
N LEU A 306 -1.50 -9.31 9.54
CA LEU A 306 -2.59 -10.07 10.17
C LEU A 306 -3.63 -10.27 9.06
N ASN A 307 -3.52 -11.37 8.32
CA ASN A 307 -4.67 -11.86 7.56
C ASN A 307 -5.78 -12.09 8.59
N ASN A 308 -6.81 -11.26 8.51
CA ASN A 308 -7.98 -11.35 9.38
C ASN A 308 -8.88 -12.53 8.93
N SER A 309 -8.27 -13.70 8.81
CA SER A 309 -8.92 -14.94 8.47
C SER A 309 -8.70 -15.88 9.63
N ARG A 310 -9.80 -16.19 10.32
CA ARG A 310 -10.01 -17.04 11.51
C ARG A 310 -10.37 -16.24 12.76
N TYR A 311 -11.66 -15.96 12.91
CA TYR A 311 -12.51 -16.49 13.99
C TYR A 311 -13.95 -16.01 13.71
N CYS A 312 -14.66 -16.76 12.87
CA CYS A 312 -16.10 -17.05 12.95
C CYS A 312 -16.26 -18.50 12.49
#